data_AF-N6WTG0-F1
#
_entry.id   AF-N6WTG0-F1
#
_cell.length_a   1.000
_cell.length_b   1.000
_cell.length_c   1.000
_cell.angle_alpha   90.00
_cell.angle_beta   90.00
_cell.angle_gamma   90.00
#
_symmetry.space_group_name_H-M   'P 1'
#
loop_
_entity.id
_entity.type
_entity.pdbx_description
1 polymer ?
#
loop_
_entity_poly.entity_id
_entity_poly.type
_entity_poly.pdbx_seq_one_letter_code
_entity_poly.pdbx_strand_id
1 'polypeptide(L)'
;MGRSKGSGTIQRLALALSGTIAVSSVYAEPVQVRLGWENRFSDNVRLSESNEQSDIESRVNVGLSHHTDPGQCRSDLAADLGYGVYLDDTYDPETYVNLDWYGNCELADRLFWDVSNSTRDVIENSRSGATPDNTSRRNIFRTGPRYTFRLSQRDYLNLSAEYENTQYQDSDESDSEGVNGTAAWRHLFSQTLAGGLRFTAERTEYDTDEEITIETASVFFDKAFTTTHVSGSLGVTTLETDEDGDVRESDGLVGDIRIDREITDSASSYLEASHRITDDTSEYDFEFNGVTYDVEQRTAVEITSIRVGFLKQFADRSSINTSLVAYRSDEVETDIREDRISLDVSYRRPINVFLDFTAGSQLAYLTYSDDDSEDQLINLDVGLRYQWARDLSLRGEVGHNRRLSDSGGREYAENWVLVSIDYQLR
;
A
#
# COMPACT_ATOMS: atom_id res chain seq x y z
N MET A 1 34.17 -66.35 61.57
CA MET A 1 33.29 -65.87 62.66
C MET A 1 33.31 -64.36 62.61
N GLY A 2 32.24 -63.57 62.52
CA GLY A 2 30.80 -63.81 62.50
C GLY A 2 30.11 -62.42 62.44
N ARG A 3 29.22 -62.26 61.45
CA ARG A 3 28.03 -61.38 61.34
C ARG A 3 27.87 -60.10 62.20
N SER A 4 27.73 -58.99 61.45
CA SER A 4 26.49 -58.20 61.20
C SER A 4 26.04 -57.03 62.09
N LYS A 5 25.35 -56.11 61.37
CA LYS A 5 24.39 -55.02 61.72
C LYS A 5 25.05 -53.67 62.03
N GLY A 6 24.64 -52.54 61.45
CA GLY A 6 23.54 -52.21 60.55
C GLY A 6 23.12 -50.73 60.76
N SER A 7 22.48 -50.13 59.74
CA SER A 7 21.84 -48.79 59.70
C SER A 7 22.79 -47.60 59.49
N GLY A 8 22.58 -46.64 58.59
CA GLY A 8 21.47 -46.39 57.66
C GLY A 8 21.67 -45.04 56.95
N THR A 9 20.94 -44.86 55.86
CA THR A 9 20.51 -43.57 55.27
C THR A 9 21.47 -42.81 54.32
N ILE A 10 21.44 -43.26 53.06
CA ILE A 10 21.26 -42.51 51.80
C ILE A 10 21.42 -40.97 51.89
N GLN A 11 22.46 -40.44 51.25
CA GLN A 11 22.45 -39.08 50.71
C GLN A 11 22.82 -39.11 49.22
N ARG A 12 21.92 -38.52 48.43
CA ARG A 12 21.81 -38.62 46.97
C ARG A 12 22.88 -37.76 46.27
N LEU A 13 23.45 -38.33 45.22
CA LEU A 13 24.15 -37.62 44.14
C LEU A 13 23.17 -36.63 43.48
N ALA A 14 23.54 -35.35 43.42
CA ALA A 14 22.91 -34.39 42.53
C ALA A 14 23.97 -33.92 41.53
N LEU A 15 23.89 -34.42 40.30
CA LEU A 15 24.57 -33.83 39.14
C LEU A 15 23.89 -32.50 38.85
N ALA A 16 24.62 -31.39 38.94
CA ALA A 16 24.21 -30.12 38.37
C ALA A 16 24.60 -30.12 36.88
N LEU A 17 23.62 -30.39 36.00
CA LEU A 17 23.70 -29.97 34.60
C LEU A 17 23.30 -28.50 34.55
N SER A 18 24.28 -27.61 34.52
CA SER A 18 24.09 -26.20 34.19
C SER A 18 23.89 -26.07 32.69
N GLY A 19 22.65 -26.30 32.23
CA GLY A 19 22.23 -25.91 30.89
C GLY A 19 22.04 -24.41 30.85
N THR A 20 23.05 -23.67 30.39
CA THR A 20 22.88 -22.29 29.95
C THR A 20 22.00 -22.29 28.71
N ILE A 21 20.70 -22.01 28.90
CA ILE A 21 19.84 -21.52 27.83
C ILE A 21 20.36 -20.11 27.54
N ALA A 22 21.16 -19.96 26.49
CA ALA A 22 21.43 -18.67 25.90
C ALA A 22 20.12 -18.22 25.23
N VAL A 23 19.29 -17.49 25.97
CA VAL A 23 18.23 -16.69 25.36
C VAL A 23 18.96 -15.56 24.65
N SER A 24 19.18 -15.70 23.35
CA SER A 24 19.59 -14.59 22.50
C SER A 24 18.45 -13.58 22.54
N SER A 25 18.58 -12.57 23.39
CA SER A 25 17.74 -11.38 23.36
C SER A 25 18.01 -10.69 22.03
N VAL A 26 17.18 -10.97 21.03
CA VAL A 26 17.09 -10.13 19.83
C VAL A 26 16.38 -8.86 20.29
N TYR A 27 17.13 -7.77 20.41
CA TYR A 27 16.56 -6.47 20.74
C TYR A 27 15.85 -5.95 19.49
N ALA A 28 14.59 -5.52 19.63
CA ALA A 28 13.87 -4.77 18.61
C ALA A 28 14.71 -3.56 18.16
N GLU A 29 14.62 -3.17 16.89
CA GLU A 29 15.22 -1.91 16.47
C GLU A 29 14.56 -0.77 17.26
N PRO A 30 15.32 0.26 17.69
CA PRO A 30 14.70 1.40 18.34
C PRO A 30 13.71 2.06 17.39
N VAL A 31 12.56 2.47 17.92
CA VAL A 31 11.57 3.25 17.16
C VAL A 31 12.26 4.50 16.62
N GLN A 32 12.20 4.68 15.30
CA GLN A 32 12.70 5.89 14.64
C GLN A 32 11.57 6.91 14.63
N VAL A 33 11.87 8.13 15.06
CA VAL A 33 10.91 9.23 15.08
C VAL A 33 11.47 10.38 14.25
N ARG A 34 10.65 10.93 13.35
CA ARG A 34 10.96 12.09 12.51
C ARG A 34 9.99 13.21 12.86
N LEU A 35 10.50 14.42 13.04
CA LEU A 35 9.69 15.62 13.21
C LEU A 35 9.88 16.50 11.98
N GLY A 36 8.79 16.85 11.31
CA GLY A 36 8.76 17.71 10.15
C GLY A 36 8.03 19.02 10.43
N TRP A 37 8.48 20.10 9.83
CA TRP A 37 7.70 21.32 9.67
C TRP A 37 7.78 21.79 8.23
N GLU A 38 6.63 22.02 7.63
CA GLU A 38 6.48 22.37 6.22
C GLU A 38 5.66 23.64 6.08
N ASN A 39 6.03 24.48 5.12
CA ASN A 39 5.21 25.58 4.65
C ASN A 39 5.10 25.47 3.14
N ARG A 40 3.87 25.40 2.63
CA ARG A 40 3.55 25.30 1.21
C ARG A 40 2.69 26.49 0.81
N PHE A 41 3.26 27.39 0.01
CA PHE A 41 2.49 28.42 -0.68
C PHE A 41 1.88 27.85 -1.95
N SER A 42 0.63 28.20 -2.22
CA SER A 42 -0.07 27.94 -3.47
C SER A 42 -0.72 29.23 -3.96
N ASP A 43 -0.66 29.50 -5.27
CA ASP A 43 -1.46 30.56 -5.88
C ASP A 43 -2.92 30.15 -6.16
N ASN A 44 -3.24 28.85 -6.06
CA ASN A 44 -4.57 28.30 -6.25
C ASN A 44 -4.78 27.04 -5.39
N VAL A 45 -4.92 27.23 -4.07
CA VAL A 45 -5.08 26.13 -3.11
C VAL A 45 -6.41 25.39 -3.29
N ARG A 46 -7.40 26.03 -3.91
CA ARG A 46 -8.70 25.45 -4.23
C ARG A 46 -8.72 24.56 -5.47
N LEU A 47 -7.63 24.56 -6.24
CA LEU A 47 -7.54 23.82 -7.50
C LEU A 47 -8.77 24.05 -8.40
N SER A 48 -9.14 25.32 -8.60
CA SER A 48 -10.28 25.74 -9.42
C SER A 48 -9.92 26.91 -10.34
N GLU A 49 -10.42 26.94 -11.58
CA GLU A 49 -10.22 28.07 -12.51
C GLU A 49 -11.12 29.29 -12.18
N SER A 50 -12.30 29.07 -11.60
CA SER A 50 -13.30 30.15 -11.44
C SER A 50 -13.19 30.91 -10.11
N ASN A 51 -12.54 30.32 -9.12
CA ASN A 51 -12.45 30.84 -7.75
C ASN A 51 -11.06 30.57 -7.15
N GLU A 52 -10.03 30.94 -7.90
CA GLU A 52 -8.63 30.84 -7.48
C GLU A 52 -8.41 31.59 -6.17
N GLN A 53 -7.80 30.91 -5.20
CA GLN A 53 -7.43 31.50 -3.93
C GLN A 53 -6.00 31.08 -3.59
N SER A 54 -5.15 32.06 -3.33
CA SER A 54 -3.79 31.81 -2.84
C SER A 54 -3.80 31.65 -1.33
N ASP A 55 -3.00 30.73 -0.80
CA ASP A 55 -2.82 30.54 0.63
C ASP A 55 -1.45 29.91 0.93
N ILE A 56 -1.04 29.93 2.19
CA ILE A 56 0.06 29.16 2.73
C ILE A 56 -0.52 28.13 3.70
N GLU A 57 -0.27 26.86 3.41
CA GLU A 57 -0.47 25.79 4.39
C GLU A 57 0.81 25.64 5.22
N SER A 58 0.68 25.70 6.55
CA SER A 58 1.76 25.35 7.48
C SER A 58 1.44 24.03 8.17
N ARG A 59 2.25 23.00 7.95
CA ARG A 59 2.04 21.64 8.47
C ARG A 59 3.16 21.19 9.40
N VAL A 60 2.79 20.66 10.57
CA VAL A 60 3.72 19.94 11.45
C VAL A 60 3.49 18.45 11.27
N ASN A 61 4.56 17.70 11.06
CA ASN A 61 4.52 16.27 10.78
C ASN A 61 5.29 15.46 11.84
N VAL A 62 4.80 14.29 12.20
CA VAL A 62 5.47 13.29 13.02
C VAL A 62 5.49 11.98 12.27
N GLY A 63 6.67 11.57 11.83
CA GLY A 63 6.92 10.25 11.24
C GLY A 63 7.38 9.26 12.31
N LEU A 64 6.88 8.04 12.26
CA LEU A 64 7.24 6.92 13.11
C LEU A 64 7.57 5.73 12.22
N SER A 65 8.69 5.06 12.48
CA SER A 65 8.95 3.75 11.89
C SER A 65 9.57 2.80 12.89
N HIS A 66 9.13 1.55 12.85
CA HIS A 66 9.61 0.52 13.76
C HIS A 66 9.53 -0.85 13.09
N HIS A 67 10.67 -1.54 13.06
CA HIS A 67 10.78 -2.91 12.56
C HIS A 67 11.29 -3.79 13.71
N THR A 68 10.63 -4.92 13.94
CA THR A 68 11.04 -5.89 14.94
C THR A 68 10.83 -7.31 14.44
N ASP A 69 11.86 -8.15 14.55
CA ASP A 69 11.78 -9.58 14.24
C ASP A 69 12.50 -10.41 15.33
N PRO A 70 11.94 -10.52 16.55
CA PRO A 70 12.44 -11.39 17.60
C PRO A 70 12.32 -12.91 17.30
N GLY A 71 11.87 -13.29 16.10
CA GLY A 71 11.85 -14.67 15.60
C GLY A 71 10.47 -15.32 15.59
N GLN A 72 9.67 -15.18 16.65
CA GLN A 72 8.29 -15.73 16.69
C GLN A 72 7.23 -14.71 16.27
N CYS A 73 7.45 -13.44 16.61
CA CYS A 73 6.55 -12.35 16.23
C CYS A 73 7.35 -11.34 15.44
N ARG A 74 6.84 -10.91 14.30
CA ARG A 74 7.35 -9.75 13.57
C ARG A 74 6.35 -8.61 13.71
N SER A 75 6.86 -7.39 13.69
CA SER A 75 6.03 -6.22 13.46
C SER A 75 6.77 -5.17 12.67
N ASP A 76 6.04 -4.58 11.74
CA ASP A 76 6.44 -3.52 10.83
C ASP A 76 5.43 -2.38 11.01
N LEU A 77 5.91 -1.19 11.38
CA LEU A 77 5.10 0.01 11.53
C LEU A 77 5.75 1.13 10.72
N ALA A 78 4.96 1.80 9.89
CA ALA A 78 5.26 3.08 9.29
C ALA A 78 4.06 4.00 9.49
N ALA A 79 4.25 5.16 10.10
CA ALA A 79 3.18 6.13 10.27
C ALA A 79 3.69 7.55 10.06
N ASP A 80 2.94 8.38 9.36
CA ASP A 80 3.15 9.80 9.19
C ASP A 80 1.87 10.53 9.58
N LEU A 81 1.96 11.33 10.64
CA LEU A 81 0.85 12.10 11.21
C LEU A 81 1.11 13.59 11.00
N GLY A 82 0.18 14.31 10.39
CA GLY A 82 0.28 15.73 10.10
C GLY A 82 -0.84 16.54 10.75
N TYR A 83 -0.54 17.78 11.11
CA TYR A 83 -1.54 18.79 11.43
C TYR A 83 -1.23 20.06 10.65
N GLY A 84 -2.14 20.45 9.76
CA GLY A 84 -2.02 21.59 8.86
C GLY A 84 -2.96 22.73 9.22
N VAL A 85 -2.51 23.95 9.01
CA VAL A 85 -3.35 25.16 9.09
C VAL A 85 -3.16 26.00 7.85
N TYR A 86 -4.25 26.53 7.31
CA TYR A 86 -4.27 27.47 6.20
C TYR A 86 -4.24 28.89 6.75
N LEU A 87 -3.22 29.68 6.40
CA LEU A 87 -2.95 30.97 7.05
C LEU A 87 -3.96 32.06 6.69
N ASP A 88 -4.60 31.95 5.52
CA ASP A 88 -5.67 32.85 5.05
C ASP A 88 -7.07 32.22 5.19
N ASP A 89 -7.22 31.18 6.03
CA ASP A 89 -8.47 30.49 6.33
C ASP A 89 -9.22 29.96 5.07
N THR A 90 -8.49 29.49 4.05
CA THR A 90 -9.13 28.94 2.85
C THR A 90 -9.87 27.61 3.11
N TYR A 91 -9.34 26.82 4.05
CA TYR A 91 -9.92 25.59 4.60
C TYR A 91 -9.77 25.61 6.14
N ASP A 92 -10.55 24.78 6.82
CA ASP A 92 -10.37 24.54 8.25
C ASP A 92 -9.04 23.82 8.52
N PRO A 93 -8.53 23.81 9.78
CA PRO A 93 -7.34 23.05 10.12
C PRO A 93 -7.52 21.54 9.90
N GLU A 94 -6.55 20.93 9.24
CA GLU A 94 -6.62 19.54 8.81
C GLU A 94 -5.71 18.62 9.61
N THR A 95 -6.14 17.38 9.78
CA THR A 95 -5.29 16.27 10.23
C THR A 95 -4.98 15.38 9.06
N TYR A 96 -3.71 15.02 8.89
CA TYR A 96 -3.26 14.10 7.83
C TYR A 96 -2.77 12.82 8.47
N VAL A 97 -3.20 11.68 7.96
CA VAL A 97 -2.79 10.38 8.50
C VAL A 97 -2.46 9.42 7.37
N ASN A 98 -1.23 8.91 7.41
CA ASN A 98 -0.82 7.75 6.65
C ASN A 98 -0.21 6.75 7.63
N LEU A 99 -0.84 5.59 7.82
CA LEU A 99 -0.38 4.57 8.76
C LEU A 99 -0.48 3.20 8.11
N ASP A 100 0.65 2.51 8.04
CA ASP A 100 0.75 1.11 7.69
C ASP A 100 1.32 0.34 8.89
N TRP A 101 0.56 -0.61 9.41
CA TRP A 101 1.02 -1.54 10.41
C TRP A 101 0.76 -2.97 9.96
N TYR A 102 1.78 -3.81 10.07
CA TYR A 102 1.69 -5.24 9.88
C TYR A 102 2.36 -5.96 11.05
N GLY A 103 1.70 -6.99 11.56
CA GLY A 103 2.22 -7.86 12.60
C GLY A 103 1.88 -9.30 12.31
N ASN A 104 2.83 -10.20 12.53
CA ASN A 104 2.55 -11.63 12.45
C ASN A 104 3.22 -12.38 13.58
N CYS A 105 2.50 -13.29 14.24
CA CYS A 105 3.01 -14.10 15.33
C CYS A 105 2.81 -15.59 15.08
N GLU A 106 3.88 -16.38 15.13
CA GLU A 106 3.82 -17.83 15.14
C GLU A 106 3.33 -18.33 16.51
N LEU A 107 2.08 -18.76 16.58
CA LEU A 107 1.44 -19.27 17.79
C LEU A 107 1.78 -20.74 18.07
N ALA A 108 2.02 -21.51 17.00
CA ALA A 108 2.47 -22.91 17.02
C ALA A 108 3.20 -23.20 15.69
N ASP A 109 3.85 -24.37 15.56
CA ASP A 109 4.57 -24.74 14.33
C ASP A 109 3.73 -24.49 13.08
N ARG A 110 4.12 -23.47 12.31
CA ARG A 110 3.47 -23.00 11.06
C ARG A 110 2.03 -22.47 11.20
N LEU A 111 1.56 -22.22 12.42
CA LEU A 111 0.34 -21.49 12.71
C LEU A 111 0.71 -20.06 13.07
N PHE A 112 0.35 -19.13 12.20
CA PHE A 112 0.53 -17.71 12.39
C PHE A 112 -0.81 -17.04 12.69
N TRP A 113 -0.75 -15.93 13.41
CA TRP A 113 -1.83 -14.96 13.50
C TRP A 113 -1.31 -13.66 12.91
N ASP A 114 -1.95 -13.21 11.85
CA ASP A 114 -1.63 -11.99 11.13
C ASP A 114 -2.59 -10.87 11.61
N VAL A 115 -2.07 -9.65 11.72
CA VAL A 115 -2.83 -8.44 12.02
C VAL A 115 -2.26 -7.30 11.19
N SER A 116 -3.11 -6.52 10.54
CA SER A 116 -2.70 -5.31 9.84
C SER A 116 -3.70 -4.18 9.99
N ASN A 117 -3.20 -2.97 9.81
CA ASN A 117 -4.01 -1.76 9.73
C ASN A 117 -3.41 -0.81 8.70
N SER A 118 -4.22 -0.34 7.76
CA SER A 118 -3.88 0.68 6.77
C SER A 118 -4.83 1.86 6.97
N THR A 119 -4.31 3.05 7.29
CA THR A 119 -5.08 4.29 7.38
C THR A 119 -4.53 5.28 6.38
N ARG A 120 -5.37 5.81 5.49
CA ARG A 120 -4.98 6.75 4.44
C ARG A 120 -6.06 7.79 4.24
N ASP A 121 -5.65 9.01 3.88
CA ASP A 121 -6.56 10.00 3.31
C ASP A 121 -6.66 9.73 1.79
N VAL A 122 -7.88 9.51 1.30
CA VAL A 122 -8.20 9.11 -0.08
C VAL A 122 -9.07 10.17 -0.75
N ILE A 123 -8.99 10.29 -2.08
CA ILE A 123 -9.84 11.20 -2.85
C ILE A 123 -11.22 10.58 -3.04
N GLU A 124 -12.27 11.31 -2.65
CA GLU A 124 -13.66 10.88 -2.80
C GLU A 124 -14.09 10.95 -4.28
N ASN A 125 -13.82 12.09 -4.94
CA ASN A 125 -14.21 12.33 -6.33
C ASN A 125 -12.99 12.56 -7.22
N SER A 126 -12.76 11.65 -8.16
CA SER A 126 -11.58 11.69 -9.04
C SER A 126 -11.65 12.86 -10.06
N ARG A 127 -12.85 13.39 -10.30
CA ARG A 127 -13.16 14.49 -11.23
C ARG A 127 -12.89 15.87 -10.62
N SER A 128 -12.82 15.93 -9.30
CA SER A 128 -12.53 17.15 -8.54
C SER A 128 -11.04 17.29 -8.22
N GLY A 129 -10.61 18.50 -7.85
CA GLY A 129 -9.24 18.75 -7.39
C GLY A 129 -8.96 18.00 -6.09
N ALA A 130 -7.69 17.63 -5.85
CA ALA A 130 -7.25 17.04 -4.59
C ALA A 130 -7.12 18.10 -3.50
N THR A 131 -8.25 18.46 -2.90
CA THR A 131 -8.38 19.46 -1.83
C THR A 131 -8.97 18.82 -0.56
N PRO A 132 -8.83 19.45 0.63
CA PRO A 132 -9.46 18.95 1.85
C PRO A 132 -10.96 18.62 1.71
N ASP A 133 -11.71 19.44 0.96
CA ASP A 133 -13.14 19.23 0.71
C ASP A 133 -13.47 18.01 -0.20
N ASN A 134 -12.46 17.32 -0.73
CA ASN A 134 -12.62 16.19 -1.66
C ASN A 134 -11.74 15.00 -1.22
N THR A 135 -11.47 14.91 0.07
CA THR A 135 -10.70 13.81 0.67
C THR A 135 -11.40 13.29 1.91
N SER A 136 -11.55 11.99 2.00
CA SER A 136 -12.01 11.29 3.20
C SER A 136 -10.89 10.41 3.76
N ARG A 137 -11.00 10.03 5.03
CA ARG A 137 -10.05 9.10 5.66
C ARG A 137 -10.62 7.70 5.69
N ARG A 138 -9.90 6.77 5.06
CA ARG A 138 -10.20 5.34 5.07
C ARG A 138 -9.28 4.58 6.01
N ASN A 139 -9.84 3.72 6.85
CA ASN A 139 -9.11 2.80 7.73
C ASN A 139 -9.52 1.36 7.47
N ILE A 140 -8.58 0.53 7.02
CA ILE A 140 -8.77 -0.91 6.79
C ILE A 140 -8.02 -1.67 7.88
N PHE A 141 -8.75 -2.40 8.73
CA PHE A 141 -8.19 -3.28 9.76
C PHE A 141 -8.43 -4.74 9.38
N ARG A 142 -7.38 -5.55 9.42
CA ARG A 142 -7.43 -6.98 9.09
C ARG A 142 -6.81 -7.82 10.19
N THR A 143 -7.40 -8.98 10.48
CA THR A 143 -6.78 -9.95 11.39
C THR A 143 -7.25 -11.37 11.15
N GLY A 144 -6.33 -12.34 11.26
CA GLY A 144 -6.75 -13.73 11.29
C GLY A 144 -5.63 -14.77 11.28
N PRO A 145 -5.99 -16.06 11.40
CA PRO A 145 -5.03 -17.15 11.38
C PRO A 145 -4.57 -17.49 9.96
N ARG A 146 -3.29 -17.86 9.86
CA ARG A 146 -2.70 -18.48 8.67
C ARG A 146 -1.96 -19.75 9.06
N TYR A 147 -2.19 -20.83 8.31
CA TYR A 147 -1.57 -22.12 8.59
C TYR A 147 -0.95 -22.73 7.33
N THR A 148 0.29 -23.22 7.44
CA THR A 148 0.98 -23.94 6.36
C THR A 148 1.14 -25.42 6.69
N PHE A 149 0.30 -26.27 6.08
CA PHE A 149 0.46 -27.72 6.09
C PHE A 149 1.57 -28.14 5.12
N ARG A 150 2.55 -28.89 5.61
CA ARG A 150 3.56 -29.53 4.78
C ARG A 150 3.13 -30.96 4.44
N LEU A 151 2.53 -31.15 3.26
CA LEU A 151 2.07 -32.46 2.80
C LEU A 151 3.25 -33.36 2.40
N SER A 152 4.28 -32.78 1.80
CA SER A 152 5.51 -33.48 1.39
C SER A 152 6.74 -32.55 1.46
N GLN A 153 7.90 -32.99 0.96
CA GLN A 153 9.04 -32.09 0.82
C GLN A 153 8.84 -31.02 -0.26
N ARG A 154 7.90 -31.24 -1.19
CA ARG A 154 7.63 -30.38 -2.35
C ARG A 154 6.20 -29.82 -2.37
N ASP A 155 5.32 -30.31 -1.51
CA ASP A 155 3.90 -29.96 -1.49
C ASP A 155 3.53 -29.27 -0.18
N TYR A 156 2.92 -28.11 -0.31
CA TYR A 156 2.44 -27.26 0.78
C TYR A 156 0.97 -26.92 0.55
N LEU A 157 0.18 -26.87 1.61
CA LEU A 157 -1.17 -26.35 1.61
C LEU A 157 -1.21 -25.18 2.60
N ASN A 158 -1.45 -23.98 2.10
CA ASN A 158 -1.62 -22.78 2.89
C ASN A 158 -3.12 -22.53 3.05
N LEU A 159 -3.56 -22.35 4.29
CA LEU A 159 -4.91 -21.92 4.63
C LEU A 159 -4.82 -20.58 5.36
N SER A 160 -5.70 -19.64 5.07
CA SER A 160 -5.91 -18.46 5.90
C SER A 160 -7.39 -18.14 6.00
N ALA A 161 -7.75 -17.51 7.10
CA ALA A 161 -9.04 -16.86 7.30
C ALA A 161 -8.74 -15.51 7.93
N GLU A 162 -9.38 -14.46 7.48
CA GLU A 162 -9.13 -13.08 7.90
C GLU A 162 -10.46 -12.38 8.08
N TYR A 163 -10.62 -11.66 9.19
CA TYR A 163 -11.67 -10.67 9.37
C TYR A 163 -11.15 -9.32 8.92
N GLU A 164 -11.99 -8.58 8.21
CA GLU A 164 -11.72 -7.25 7.69
C GLU A 164 -12.79 -6.28 8.16
N ASN A 165 -12.38 -5.06 8.49
CA ASN A 165 -13.29 -3.97 8.77
C ASN A 165 -12.73 -2.69 8.15
N THR A 166 -13.57 -2.03 7.35
CA THR A 166 -13.25 -0.78 6.66
C THR A 166 -14.15 0.32 7.20
N GLN A 167 -13.53 1.42 7.62
CA GLN A 167 -14.22 2.59 8.17
C GLN A 167 -13.82 3.83 7.40
N TYR A 168 -14.82 4.65 7.06
CA TYR A 168 -14.65 5.96 6.46
C TYR A 168 -14.92 7.07 7.50
N GLN A 169 -14.23 8.20 7.38
CA GLN A 169 -14.45 9.33 8.29
C GLN A 169 -15.73 10.10 7.94
N ASP A 170 -16.02 10.22 6.65
CA ASP A 170 -17.15 10.98 6.13
C ASP A 170 -18.37 10.07 5.95
N SER A 171 -19.55 10.58 6.33
CA SER A 171 -20.76 9.76 6.48
C SER A 171 -21.48 9.40 5.18
N ASP A 172 -21.01 9.93 4.05
CA ASP A 172 -21.60 9.69 2.74
C ASP A 172 -21.03 8.42 2.07
N GLU A 173 -19.92 7.89 2.63
CA GLU A 173 -19.32 6.59 2.31
C GLU A 173 -19.82 5.54 3.32
N SER A 174 -19.94 4.28 2.88
CA SER A 174 -20.50 3.22 3.73
C SER A 174 -19.38 2.41 4.37
N ASP A 175 -19.42 2.29 5.70
CA ASP A 175 -18.56 1.37 6.43
C ASP A 175 -18.90 -0.09 6.07
N SER A 176 -17.93 -0.99 6.26
CA SER A 176 -18.12 -2.40 5.97
C SER A 176 -17.37 -3.34 6.91
N GLU A 177 -17.85 -4.57 7.00
CA GLU A 177 -17.14 -5.68 7.63
C GLU A 177 -17.21 -6.96 6.80
N GLY A 178 -16.15 -7.77 6.85
CA GLY A 178 -16.06 -8.94 6.00
C GLY A 178 -15.17 -10.04 6.52
N VAL A 179 -15.24 -11.19 5.85
CA VAL A 179 -14.39 -12.34 6.11
C VAL A 179 -13.83 -12.88 4.80
N ASN A 180 -12.51 -13.01 4.72
CA ASN A 180 -11.78 -13.59 3.60
C ASN A 180 -11.17 -14.94 3.98
N GLY A 181 -11.42 -15.97 3.20
CA GLY A 181 -10.84 -17.30 3.32
C GLY A 181 -9.99 -17.66 2.10
N THR A 182 -8.76 -18.12 2.31
CA THR A 182 -7.89 -18.63 1.23
C THR A 182 -7.44 -20.06 1.48
N ALA A 183 -7.51 -20.89 0.44
CA ALA A 183 -6.88 -22.21 0.40
C ALA A 183 -5.97 -22.33 -0.83
N ALA A 184 -4.67 -22.51 -0.63
CA ALA A 184 -3.69 -22.59 -1.71
C ALA A 184 -2.80 -23.84 -1.59
N TRP A 185 -2.89 -24.74 -2.57
CA TRP A 185 -1.93 -25.84 -2.72
C TRP A 185 -0.78 -25.39 -3.61
N ARG A 186 0.46 -25.56 -3.15
CA ARG A 186 1.70 -25.21 -3.86
C ARG A 186 2.57 -26.45 -4.05
N HIS A 187 3.03 -26.67 -5.27
CA HIS A 187 4.00 -27.70 -5.64
C HIS A 187 5.33 -27.08 -6.12
N LEU A 188 6.44 -27.60 -5.61
CA LEU A 188 7.79 -27.26 -6.06
C LEU A 188 8.23 -28.21 -7.19
N PHE A 189 8.01 -27.81 -8.44
CA PHE A 189 8.42 -28.57 -9.63
C PHE A 189 9.95 -28.64 -9.78
N SER A 190 10.65 -27.58 -9.37
CA SER A 190 12.12 -27.51 -9.33
C SER A 190 12.58 -26.50 -8.28
N GLN A 191 13.91 -26.30 -8.16
CA GLN A 191 14.47 -25.25 -7.27
C GLN A 191 14.07 -23.83 -7.68
N THR A 192 13.60 -23.64 -8.93
CA THR A 192 13.30 -22.31 -9.48
C THR A 192 11.93 -22.25 -10.16
N LEU A 193 11.08 -23.26 -9.98
CA LEU A 193 9.71 -23.28 -10.49
C LEU A 193 8.79 -23.87 -9.44
N ALA A 194 7.80 -23.08 -9.06
CA ALA A 194 6.67 -23.52 -8.26
C ALA A 194 5.37 -23.12 -8.95
N GLY A 195 4.29 -23.77 -8.58
CA GLY A 195 2.96 -23.42 -9.03
C GLY A 195 1.91 -24.23 -8.27
N GLY A 196 0.65 -23.98 -8.55
CA GLY A 196 -0.40 -24.58 -7.75
C GLY A 196 -1.79 -24.08 -8.04
N LEU A 197 -2.71 -24.42 -7.15
CA LEU A 197 -4.12 -24.02 -7.18
C LEU A 197 -4.39 -23.13 -5.99
N ARG A 198 -5.19 -22.08 -6.19
CA ARG A 198 -5.65 -21.17 -5.14
C ARG A 198 -7.16 -21.03 -5.27
N PHE A 199 -7.84 -21.08 -4.13
CA PHE A 199 -9.24 -20.73 -3.98
C PHE A 199 -9.32 -19.62 -2.94
N THR A 200 -10.05 -18.55 -3.24
CA THR A 200 -10.37 -17.45 -2.32
C THR A 200 -11.88 -17.29 -2.27
N ALA A 201 -12.41 -17.01 -1.09
CA ALA A 201 -13.81 -16.68 -0.86
C ALA A 201 -13.87 -15.51 0.11
N GLU A 202 -14.59 -14.47 -0.28
CA GLU A 202 -14.72 -13.22 0.44
C GLU A 202 -16.20 -12.90 0.57
N ARG A 203 -16.59 -12.39 1.73
CA ARG A 203 -17.96 -11.93 2.01
C ARG A 203 -17.85 -10.65 2.81
N THR A 204 -18.48 -9.60 2.31
CA THR A 204 -18.42 -8.24 2.83
C THR A 204 -19.86 -7.74 2.99
N GLU A 205 -20.19 -7.19 4.16
CA GLU A 205 -21.49 -6.61 4.51
C GLU A 205 -21.29 -5.11 4.77
N TYR A 206 -22.11 -4.28 4.14
CA TYR A 206 -22.06 -2.83 4.24
C TYR A 206 -23.15 -2.32 5.19
N ASP A 207 -22.94 -1.13 5.75
CA ASP A 207 -23.94 -0.44 6.59
C ASP A 207 -25.26 -0.11 5.83
N THR A 208 -25.27 -0.21 4.51
CA THR A 208 -26.45 -0.09 3.62
C THR A 208 -27.32 -1.34 3.60
N ASP A 209 -26.95 -2.41 4.32
CA ASP A 209 -27.52 -3.76 4.23
C ASP A 209 -27.23 -4.46 2.88
N GLU A 210 -26.31 -3.93 2.06
CA GLU A 210 -25.76 -4.62 0.88
C GLU A 210 -24.73 -5.67 1.33
N GLU A 211 -24.74 -6.83 0.68
CA GLU A 211 -23.76 -7.88 0.87
C GLU A 211 -23.11 -8.27 -0.46
N ILE A 212 -21.78 -8.29 -0.49
CA ILE A 212 -20.99 -8.72 -1.64
C ILE A 212 -20.23 -10.00 -1.28
N THR A 213 -20.34 -11.02 -2.13
CA THR A 213 -19.59 -12.27 -2.03
C THR A 213 -18.75 -12.50 -3.29
N ILE A 214 -17.45 -12.69 -3.13
CA ILE A 214 -16.50 -12.94 -4.22
C ILE A 214 -15.82 -14.30 -4.02
N GLU A 215 -15.97 -15.21 -4.99
CA GLU A 215 -15.31 -16.50 -4.98
C GLU A 215 -14.42 -16.67 -6.21
N THR A 216 -13.11 -16.85 -6.01
CA THR A 216 -12.14 -17.02 -7.10
C THR A 216 -11.43 -18.37 -7.04
N ALA A 217 -11.35 -19.05 -8.18
CA ALA A 217 -10.51 -20.23 -8.36
C ALA A 217 -9.42 -19.96 -9.42
N SER A 218 -8.15 -20.07 -9.05
CA SER A 218 -7.02 -19.76 -9.92
C SER A 218 -5.89 -20.79 -9.90
N VAL A 219 -5.16 -20.85 -11.01
CA VAL A 219 -3.86 -21.52 -11.12
C VAL A 219 -2.79 -20.45 -11.03
N PHE A 220 -1.80 -20.62 -10.15
CA PHE A 220 -0.68 -19.69 -10.04
C PHE A 220 0.65 -20.36 -10.36
N PHE A 221 1.63 -19.55 -10.75
CA PHE A 221 3.00 -19.99 -10.98
C PHE A 221 4.01 -18.95 -10.51
N ASP A 222 5.22 -19.43 -10.27
CA ASP A 222 6.34 -18.64 -9.77
C ASP A 222 7.65 -19.23 -10.31
N LYS A 223 8.37 -18.45 -11.12
CA LYS A 223 9.54 -18.89 -11.87
C LYS A 223 10.69 -17.92 -11.73
N ALA A 224 11.80 -18.38 -11.17
CA ALA A 224 13.06 -17.66 -11.14
C ALA A 224 14.01 -18.12 -12.26
N PHE A 225 14.56 -17.15 -12.98
CA PHE A 225 15.72 -17.26 -13.87
C PHE A 225 16.88 -16.48 -13.25
N THR A 226 18.06 -16.52 -13.87
CA THR A 226 19.26 -15.85 -13.32
C THR A 226 19.08 -14.34 -13.12
N THR A 227 18.39 -13.67 -14.03
CA THR A 227 18.19 -12.21 -14.01
C THR A 227 16.73 -11.82 -14.23
N THR A 228 15.81 -12.78 -14.16
CA THR A 228 14.38 -12.56 -14.40
C THR A 228 13.57 -13.37 -13.41
N HIS A 229 12.56 -12.76 -12.82
CA HIS A 229 11.54 -13.44 -12.05
C HIS A 229 10.20 -13.22 -12.73
N VAL A 230 9.42 -14.29 -12.88
CA VAL A 230 8.09 -14.26 -13.50
C VAL A 230 7.13 -14.98 -12.57
N SER A 231 6.07 -14.30 -12.15
CA SER A 231 4.99 -14.86 -11.37
C SER A 231 3.65 -14.43 -11.96
N GLY A 232 2.60 -15.16 -11.63
CA GLY A 232 1.26 -14.78 -12.05
C GLY A 232 0.21 -15.80 -11.65
N SER A 233 -1.04 -15.44 -11.90
CA SER A 233 -2.19 -16.32 -11.77
C SER A 233 -3.19 -16.13 -12.90
N LEU A 234 -4.00 -17.15 -13.16
CA LEU A 234 -5.14 -17.09 -14.05
C LEU A 234 -6.26 -17.93 -13.46
N GLY A 235 -7.46 -17.38 -13.41
CA GLY A 235 -8.61 -17.98 -12.75
C GLY A 235 -9.94 -17.51 -13.30
N VAL A 236 -10.98 -18.00 -12.65
CA VAL A 236 -12.38 -17.57 -12.80
C VAL A 236 -12.85 -17.05 -11.46
N THR A 237 -13.71 -16.06 -11.47
CA THR A 237 -14.35 -15.50 -10.28
C THR A 237 -15.84 -15.41 -10.48
N THR A 238 -16.58 -15.59 -9.40
CA THR A 238 -18.01 -15.32 -9.30
C THR A 238 -18.18 -14.22 -8.26
N LEU A 239 -18.99 -13.23 -8.58
CA LEU A 239 -19.37 -12.10 -7.75
C LEU A 239 -20.90 -12.19 -7.55
N GLU A 240 -21.34 -12.22 -6.31
CA GLU A 240 -22.74 -12.15 -5.92
C GLU A 240 -22.97 -10.89 -5.09
N THR A 241 -23.98 -10.09 -5.44
CA THR A 241 -24.42 -8.92 -4.69
C THR A 241 -25.86 -9.18 -4.23
N ASP A 242 -26.12 -9.14 -2.93
CA ASP A 242 -27.45 -9.21 -2.32
C ASP A 242 -27.77 -7.86 -1.67
N GLU A 243 -28.78 -7.18 -2.19
CA GLU A 243 -29.27 -5.91 -1.67
C GLU A 243 -30.78 -6.05 -1.44
N ASP A 244 -31.25 -5.95 -0.20
CA ASP A 244 -32.68 -6.07 0.15
C ASP A 244 -33.37 -7.38 -0.36
N GLY A 245 -32.59 -8.45 -0.60
CA GLY A 245 -33.07 -9.73 -1.14
C GLY A 245 -33.10 -9.82 -2.67
N ASP A 246 -32.66 -8.77 -3.38
CA ASP A 246 -32.44 -8.77 -4.82
C ASP A 246 -31.01 -9.22 -5.13
N VAL A 247 -30.86 -10.54 -5.32
CA VAL A 247 -29.57 -11.18 -5.63
C VAL A 247 -29.21 -11.00 -7.10
N ARG A 248 -28.00 -10.49 -7.35
CA ARG A 248 -27.37 -10.34 -8.67
C ARG A 248 -26.07 -11.13 -8.69
N GLU A 249 -25.78 -11.79 -9.80
CA GLU A 249 -24.57 -12.63 -9.96
C GLU A 249 -23.83 -12.25 -11.25
N SER A 250 -22.51 -12.17 -11.19
CA SER A 250 -21.62 -11.90 -12.32
C SER A 250 -20.40 -12.83 -12.30
N ASP A 251 -20.04 -13.37 -13.45
CA ASP A 251 -18.87 -14.25 -13.61
C ASP A 251 -17.80 -13.58 -14.48
N GLY A 252 -16.54 -13.71 -14.08
CA GLY A 252 -15.39 -13.11 -14.78
C GLY A 252 -14.19 -14.03 -14.90
N LEU A 253 -13.36 -13.76 -15.91
CA LEU A 253 -11.97 -14.24 -15.89
C LEU A 253 -11.17 -13.27 -15.03
N VAL A 254 -10.22 -13.78 -14.25
CA VAL A 254 -9.30 -12.93 -13.48
C VAL A 254 -7.88 -13.45 -13.60
N GLY A 255 -6.89 -12.60 -13.38
CA GLY A 255 -5.51 -13.02 -13.40
C GLY A 255 -4.54 -11.88 -13.31
N ASP A 256 -3.29 -12.25 -13.05
CA ASP A 256 -2.18 -11.33 -12.93
C ASP A 256 -0.92 -11.93 -13.53
N ILE A 257 -0.02 -11.06 -13.97
CA ILE A 257 1.34 -11.42 -14.33
C ILE A 257 2.30 -10.32 -13.88
N ARG A 258 3.37 -10.73 -13.23
CA ARG A 258 4.49 -9.88 -12.86
C ARG A 258 5.79 -10.43 -13.45
N ILE A 259 6.55 -9.55 -14.07
CA ILE A 259 7.87 -9.83 -14.64
C ILE A 259 8.85 -8.82 -14.07
N ASP A 260 9.79 -9.28 -13.25
CA ASP A 260 10.93 -8.47 -12.80
C ASP A 260 12.18 -8.87 -13.60
N ARG A 261 12.90 -7.88 -14.13
CA ARG A 261 14.11 -8.09 -14.93
C ARG A 261 15.25 -7.23 -14.42
N GLU A 262 16.33 -7.88 -14.00
CA GLU A 262 17.63 -7.24 -13.86
C GLU A 262 18.27 -7.16 -15.25
N ILE A 263 18.45 -5.93 -15.75
CA ILE A 263 19.05 -5.67 -17.06
C ILE A 263 20.59 -5.62 -16.91
N THR A 264 21.05 -4.97 -15.85
CA THR A 264 22.44 -4.89 -15.39
C THR A 264 22.45 -4.71 -13.87
N ASP A 265 23.61 -4.80 -13.22
CA ASP A 265 23.78 -4.54 -11.78
C ASP A 265 23.31 -3.14 -11.31
N SER A 266 23.02 -2.24 -12.24
CA SER A 266 22.57 -0.86 -11.97
C SER A 266 21.27 -0.50 -12.69
N ALA A 267 20.60 -1.45 -13.34
CA ALA A 267 19.38 -1.19 -14.10
C ALA A 267 18.40 -2.37 -13.99
N SER A 268 17.16 -2.07 -13.64
CA SER A 268 16.07 -3.04 -13.60
C SER A 268 14.83 -2.50 -14.31
N SER A 269 13.97 -3.41 -14.74
CA SER A 269 12.65 -3.09 -15.24
C SER A 269 11.64 -4.09 -14.69
N TYR A 270 10.39 -3.68 -14.59
CA TYR A 270 9.30 -4.58 -14.30
C TYR A 270 8.12 -4.34 -15.23
N LEU A 271 7.32 -5.38 -15.42
CA LEU A 271 5.98 -5.33 -16.01
C LEU A 271 5.02 -6.01 -15.05
N GLU A 272 3.89 -5.38 -14.83
CA GLU A 272 2.77 -5.91 -14.09
C GLU A 272 1.52 -5.71 -14.94
N ALA A 273 0.71 -6.75 -15.08
CA ALA A 273 -0.61 -6.64 -15.67
C ALA A 273 -1.58 -7.45 -14.83
N SER A 274 -2.73 -6.87 -14.50
CA SER A 274 -3.75 -7.52 -13.69
C SER A 274 -5.13 -7.26 -14.25
N HIS A 275 -6.01 -8.23 -14.08
CA HIS A 275 -7.43 -8.10 -14.32
C HIS A 275 -8.15 -8.78 -13.16
N ARG A 276 -8.97 -8.03 -12.44
CA ARG A 276 -9.60 -8.45 -11.18
C ARG A 276 -11.03 -7.93 -11.11
N ILE A 277 -11.87 -8.60 -10.34
CA ILE A 277 -13.17 -8.11 -9.89
C ILE A 277 -13.03 -7.95 -8.37
N THR A 278 -13.47 -6.81 -7.86
CA THR A 278 -13.24 -6.35 -6.48
C THR A 278 -14.37 -5.41 -6.06
N ASP A 279 -14.37 -4.93 -4.82
CA ASP A 279 -15.30 -3.90 -4.34
C ASP A 279 -14.54 -2.68 -3.78
N ASP A 280 -15.29 -1.69 -3.27
CA ASP A 280 -14.83 -0.43 -2.67
C ASP A 280 -14.12 -0.61 -1.31
N THR A 281 -14.16 -1.81 -0.73
CA THR A 281 -13.41 -2.14 0.49
C THR A 281 -11.99 -2.59 0.18
N SER A 282 -11.72 -2.89 -1.09
CA SER A 282 -10.41 -3.33 -1.52
C SER A 282 -9.36 -2.23 -1.44
N GLU A 283 -8.13 -2.61 -1.06
CA GLU A 283 -6.96 -1.72 -1.02
C GLU A 283 -6.46 -1.31 -2.44
N TYR A 284 -7.33 -1.30 -3.46
CA TYR A 284 -6.91 -0.83 -4.79
C TYR A 284 -6.81 0.69 -4.82
N ASP A 285 -5.69 1.14 -4.27
CA ASP A 285 -5.27 2.52 -4.26
C ASP A 285 -4.26 2.78 -5.38
N PHE A 286 -4.34 3.96 -5.98
CA PHE A 286 -3.22 4.47 -6.78
C PHE A 286 -2.80 5.86 -6.33
N GLU A 287 -1.49 6.08 -6.23
CA GLU A 287 -0.94 7.34 -5.75
C GLU A 287 -0.67 8.31 -6.91
N PHE A 288 -1.12 9.56 -6.78
CA PHE A 288 -0.73 10.68 -7.63
C PHE A 288 -0.45 11.91 -6.76
N ASN A 289 0.69 12.56 -6.96
CA ASN A 289 1.14 13.69 -6.14
C ASN A 289 1.20 13.43 -4.62
N GLY A 290 1.53 12.20 -4.17
CA GLY A 290 1.51 11.86 -2.74
C GLY A 290 0.10 11.72 -2.15
N VAL A 291 -0.93 11.80 -2.99
CA VAL A 291 -2.34 11.61 -2.64
C VAL A 291 -2.78 10.26 -3.17
N THR A 292 -3.44 9.49 -2.32
CA THR A 292 -4.08 8.25 -2.71
C THR A 292 -5.40 8.57 -3.40
N TYR A 293 -5.55 8.10 -4.62
CA TYR A 293 -6.81 8.11 -5.32
C TYR A 293 -7.47 6.77 -5.09
N ASP A 294 -8.65 6.83 -4.50
CA ASP A 294 -9.57 5.72 -4.55
C ASP A 294 -10.20 5.65 -5.94
N VAL A 295 -10.78 4.50 -6.24
CA VAL A 295 -11.76 4.44 -7.31
C VAL A 295 -13.07 4.97 -6.72
N GLU A 296 -13.57 6.12 -7.20
CA GLU A 296 -14.78 6.81 -6.69
C GLU A 296 -16.01 5.87 -6.77
N GLN A 297 -16.39 5.15 -5.70
CA GLN A 297 -17.31 4.00 -5.86
C GLN A 297 -18.30 3.72 -4.72
N ARG A 298 -19.39 3.04 -5.09
CA ARG A 298 -20.51 2.60 -4.24
C ARG A 298 -20.93 1.13 -4.45
N THR A 299 -20.26 0.33 -5.30
CA THR A 299 -20.57 -1.10 -5.59
C THR A 299 -19.38 -1.87 -6.20
N ALA A 300 -19.55 -3.16 -6.52
CA ALA A 300 -18.54 -4.05 -7.11
C ALA A 300 -18.06 -3.65 -8.52
N VAL A 301 -16.75 -3.80 -8.77
CA VAL A 301 -16.02 -3.21 -9.91
C VAL A 301 -14.99 -4.14 -10.52
N GLU A 302 -14.88 -4.07 -11.84
CA GLU A 302 -13.86 -4.75 -12.63
C GLU A 302 -12.68 -3.81 -12.92
N ILE A 303 -11.47 -4.23 -12.57
CA ILE A 303 -10.25 -3.42 -12.71
C ILE A 303 -9.25 -4.13 -13.62
N THR A 304 -8.88 -3.46 -14.70
CA THR A 304 -7.78 -3.87 -15.58
C THR A 304 -6.64 -2.88 -15.43
N SER A 305 -5.45 -3.36 -15.06
CA SER A 305 -4.27 -2.51 -14.90
C SER A 305 -3.05 -3.06 -15.63
N ILE A 306 -2.22 -2.17 -16.15
CA ILE A 306 -0.90 -2.45 -16.70
C ILE A 306 0.07 -1.42 -16.17
N ARG A 307 1.16 -1.87 -15.55
CA ARG A 307 2.24 -1.03 -15.06
C ARG A 307 3.57 -1.52 -15.62
N VAL A 308 4.32 -0.61 -16.23
CA VAL A 308 5.68 -0.87 -16.71
C VAL A 308 6.61 0.12 -16.05
N GLY A 309 7.68 -0.36 -15.42
CA GLY A 309 8.65 0.50 -14.77
C GLY A 309 10.09 0.21 -15.16
N PHE A 310 10.93 1.23 -15.06
CA PHE A 310 12.36 1.19 -15.33
C PHE A 310 13.12 2.03 -14.31
N LEU A 311 14.07 1.39 -13.64
CA LEU A 311 14.97 2.03 -12.68
C LEU A 311 16.40 1.94 -13.20
N LYS A 312 17.11 3.07 -13.22
CA LYS A 312 18.53 3.12 -13.55
C LYS A 312 19.30 3.94 -12.53
N GLN A 313 20.32 3.33 -11.95
CA GLN A 313 21.35 4.01 -11.17
C GLN A 313 22.59 4.26 -12.04
N PHE A 314 23.16 5.45 -11.92
CA PHE A 314 24.35 5.87 -12.64
C PHE A 314 25.58 5.81 -11.74
N ALA A 315 26.77 5.79 -12.34
CA ALA A 315 28.02 5.69 -11.58
C ALA A 315 28.27 6.88 -10.65
N ASP A 316 27.67 8.04 -10.95
CA ASP A 316 27.70 9.24 -10.11
C ASP A 316 26.64 9.24 -8.99
N ARG A 317 25.98 8.09 -8.76
CA ARG A 317 24.87 7.89 -7.81
C ARG A 317 23.59 8.63 -8.18
N SER A 318 23.51 9.25 -9.36
CA SER A 318 22.23 9.70 -9.88
C SER A 318 21.30 8.51 -10.11
N SER A 319 20.01 8.72 -10.00
CA SER A 319 19.00 7.71 -10.33
C SER A 319 17.89 8.32 -11.15
N ILE A 320 17.39 7.56 -12.12
CA ILE A 320 16.14 7.83 -12.82
C ILE A 320 15.20 6.65 -12.60
N ASN A 321 13.96 6.97 -12.25
CA ASN A 321 12.85 6.03 -12.20
C ASN A 321 11.77 6.51 -13.17
N THR A 322 11.24 5.60 -13.97
CA THR A 322 10.20 5.91 -14.95
C THR A 322 9.14 4.82 -14.88
N SER A 323 7.87 5.21 -14.77
CA SER A 323 6.74 4.28 -14.84
C SER A 323 5.70 4.75 -15.83
N LEU A 324 5.12 3.80 -16.56
CA LEU A 324 3.90 3.96 -17.33
C LEU A 324 2.83 3.11 -16.64
N VAL A 325 1.70 3.74 -16.31
CA VAL A 325 0.54 3.08 -15.72
C VAL A 325 -0.62 3.28 -16.67
N ALA A 326 -1.37 2.22 -16.96
CA ALA A 326 -2.68 2.29 -17.57
C ALA A 326 -3.64 1.52 -16.68
N TYR A 327 -4.76 2.11 -16.31
CA TYR A 327 -5.82 1.41 -15.60
C TYR A 327 -7.17 1.73 -16.24
N ARG A 328 -8.09 0.77 -16.11
CA ARG A 328 -9.50 0.89 -16.40
C ARG A 328 -10.28 0.34 -15.21
N SER A 329 -11.26 1.08 -14.74
CA SER A 329 -12.33 0.58 -13.89
C SER A 329 -13.63 0.56 -14.67
N ASP A 330 -14.39 -0.52 -14.52
CA ASP A 330 -15.75 -0.66 -15.02
C ASP A 330 -16.64 -1.04 -13.81
N GLU A 331 -17.61 -0.20 -13.45
CA GLU A 331 -18.61 -0.50 -12.42
C GLU A 331 -19.57 -1.59 -12.92
N VAL A 332 -19.71 -2.68 -12.16
CA VAL A 332 -20.48 -3.85 -12.60
C VAL A 332 -21.98 -3.54 -12.69
N GLU A 333 -22.50 -2.66 -11.83
CA GLU A 333 -23.94 -2.34 -11.84
C GLU A 333 -24.31 -1.25 -12.85
N THR A 334 -23.53 -0.18 -12.93
CA THR A 334 -23.88 1.03 -13.69
C THR A 334 -23.27 1.06 -15.08
N ASP A 335 -22.31 0.16 -15.37
CA ASP A 335 -21.43 0.19 -16.55
C ASP A 335 -20.65 1.52 -16.69
N ILE A 336 -20.50 2.30 -15.61
CA ILE A 336 -19.66 3.50 -15.61
C ILE A 336 -18.20 3.04 -15.72
N ARG A 337 -17.51 3.61 -16.72
CA ARG A 337 -16.11 3.33 -17.01
C ARG A 337 -15.26 4.57 -16.78
N GLU A 338 -14.16 4.36 -16.08
CA GLU A 338 -13.06 5.32 -15.99
C GLU A 338 -11.78 4.70 -16.55
N ASP A 339 -11.15 5.40 -17.49
CA ASP A 339 -9.85 5.03 -18.03
C ASP A 339 -8.80 6.04 -17.59
N ARG A 340 -7.59 5.57 -17.30
CA ARG A 340 -6.44 6.45 -17.06
C ARG A 340 -5.17 5.87 -17.65
N ILE A 341 -4.35 6.75 -18.21
CA ILE A 341 -2.96 6.46 -18.55
C ILE A 341 -2.06 7.54 -17.94
N SER A 342 -1.01 7.14 -17.22
CA SER A 342 -0.04 8.06 -16.62
C SER A 342 1.40 7.67 -16.92
N LEU A 343 2.23 8.68 -17.17
CA LEU A 343 3.69 8.59 -17.25
C LEU A 343 4.29 9.35 -16.08
N ASP A 344 5.05 8.66 -15.25
CA ASP A 344 5.78 9.22 -14.12
C ASP A 344 7.27 9.13 -14.40
N VAL A 345 7.98 10.23 -14.18
CA VAL A 345 9.44 10.28 -14.26
C VAL A 345 9.96 10.99 -13.03
N SER A 346 10.86 10.35 -12.30
CA SER A 346 11.58 10.99 -11.19
C SER A 346 13.09 10.85 -11.41
N TYR A 347 13.79 11.94 -11.12
CA TYR A 347 15.23 12.03 -11.22
C TYR A 347 15.81 12.56 -9.91
N ARG A 348 16.83 11.86 -9.40
CA ARG A 348 17.63 12.31 -8.26
C ARG A 348 19.08 12.37 -8.65
N ARG A 349 19.75 13.45 -8.24
CA ARG A 349 21.19 13.63 -8.41
C ARG A 349 21.83 14.12 -7.12
N PRO A 350 22.68 13.31 -6.47
CA PRO A 350 23.55 13.80 -5.41
C PRO A 350 24.58 14.77 -6.01
N ILE A 351 24.43 16.07 -5.74
CA ILE A 351 25.39 17.09 -6.18
C ILE A 351 26.67 16.96 -5.35
N ASN A 352 26.52 16.73 -4.04
CA ASN A 352 27.60 16.42 -3.11
C ASN A 352 27.04 15.62 -1.91
N VAL A 353 27.86 15.39 -0.88
CA VAL A 353 27.47 14.58 0.29
C VAL A 353 26.37 15.20 1.17
N PHE A 354 26.02 16.46 0.95
CA PHE A 354 25.00 17.19 1.72
C PHE A 354 23.88 17.74 0.85
N LEU A 355 23.97 17.67 -0.49
CA LEU A 355 23.02 18.32 -1.37
C LEU A 355 22.56 17.36 -2.47
N ASP A 356 21.26 17.08 -2.48
CA ASP A 356 20.57 16.36 -3.53
C ASP A 356 19.74 17.33 -4.38
N PHE A 357 19.74 17.13 -5.68
CA PHE A 357 18.78 17.69 -6.61
C PHE A 357 17.72 16.65 -6.93
N THR A 358 16.46 17.06 -6.96
CA THR A 358 15.31 16.25 -7.35
C THR A 358 14.54 16.96 -8.45
N ALA A 359 13.98 16.17 -9.37
CA ALA A 359 13.01 16.63 -10.35
C ALA A 359 12.00 15.52 -10.58
N GLY A 360 10.72 15.88 -10.61
CA GLY A 360 9.62 15.00 -10.93
C GLY A 360 8.77 15.54 -12.06
N SER A 361 8.17 14.62 -12.80
CA SER A 361 7.10 14.93 -13.74
C SER A 361 6.09 13.80 -13.75
N GLN A 362 4.82 14.15 -13.76
CA GLN A 362 3.72 13.23 -13.93
C GLN A 362 2.76 13.80 -14.96
N LEU A 363 2.45 13.00 -15.98
CA LEU A 363 1.50 13.32 -17.03
C LEU A 363 0.42 12.25 -17.01
N ALA A 364 -0.84 12.63 -16.85
CA ALA A 364 -1.95 11.68 -16.90
C ALA A 364 -3.04 12.14 -17.87
N TYR A 365 -3.71 11.18 -18.48
CA TYR A 365 -4.91 11.38 -19.28
C TYR A 365 -6.00 10.48 -18.71
N LEU A 366 -7.18 11.04 -18.46
CA LEU A 366 -8.32 10.37 -17.87
C LEU A 366 -9.54 10.53 -18.79
N THR A 367 -10.38 9.53 -18.86
CA THR A 367 -11.68 9.62 -19.56
C THR A 367 -12.79 9.00 -18.72
N TYR A 368 -13.97 9.61 -18.77
CA TYR A 368 -15.14 9.22 -17.99
C TYR A 368 -16.32 8.94 -18.93
N SER A 369 -16.90 7.73 -18.86
CA SER A 369 -17.92 7.33 -19.84
C SER A 369 -19.33 7.84 -19.56
N ASP A 370 -19.63 8.24 -18.32
CA ASP A 370 -20.96 8.67 -17.90
C ASP A 370 -21.34 10.05 -18.44
N ASP A 371 -20.36 10.95 -18.52
CA ASP A 371 -20.53 12.31 -19.07
C ASP A 371 -19.71 12.57 -20.34
N ASP A 372 -19.01 11.55 -20.86
CA ASP A 372 -18.19 11.59 -22.08
C ASP A 372 -17.13 12.70 -22.01
N SER A 373 -16.47 12.82 -20.84
CA SER A 373 -15.45 13.83 -20.58
C SER A 373 -14.03 13.29 -20.59
N GLU A 374 -13.09 14.17 -20.91
CA GLU A 374 -11.67 13.88 -21.00
C GLU A 374 -10.83 14.91 -20.24
N ASP A 375 -9.93 14.41 -19.40
CA ASP A 375 -9.06 15.24 -18.56
C ASP A 375 -7.58 14.97 -18.83
N GLN A 376 -6.75 16.01 -18.75
CA GLN A 376 -5.29 15.92 -18.77
C GLN A 376 -4.71 16.54 -17.52
N LEU A 377 -3.90 15.77 -16.79
CA LEU A 377 -3.16 16.23 -15.62
C LEU A 377 -1.69 16.36 -15.95
N ILE A 378 -1.11 17.50 -15.56
CA ILE A 378 0.31 17.80 -15.71
C ILE A 378 0.82 18.25 -14.34
N ASN A 379 1.78 17.52 -13.78
CA ASN A 379 2.51 17.90 -12.57
C ASN A 379 4.01 17.91 -12.87
N LEU A 380 4.68 18.99 -12.51
CA LEU A 380 6.11 19.20 -12.68
C LEU A 380 6.68 19.79 -11.40
N ASP A 381 7.75 19.21 -10.87
CA ASP A 381 8.46 19.73 -9.69
C ASP A 381 9.98 19.70 -9.87
N VAL A 382 10.65 20.65 -9.21
CA VAL A 382 12.10 20.64 -9.03
C VAL A 382 12.45 21.08 -7.63
N GLY A 383 13.39 20.37 -7.02
CA GLY A 383 13.74 20.54 -5.61
C GLY A 383 15.22 20.41 -5.31
N LEU A 384 15.58 20.94 -4.15
CA LEU A 384 16.88 20.75 -3.51
C LEU A 384 16.66 20.25 -2.08
N ARG A 385 17.41 19.23 -1.70
CA ARG A 385 17.46 18.73 -0.32
C ARG A 385 18.86 18.89 0.24
N TYR A 386 19.00 19.67 1.31
CA TYR A 386 20.26 19.94 1.98
C TYR A 386 20.31 19.28 3.36
N GLN A 387 21.26 18.36 3.55
CA GLN A 387 21.57 17.74 4.83
C GLN A 387 22.39 18.72 5.68
N TRP A 388 21.70 19.54 6.49
CA TRP A 388 22.36 20.55 7.33
C TRP A 388 23.16 19.93 8.48
N ALA A 389 22.59 18.94 9.15
CA ALA A 389 23.29 18.15 10.16
C ALA A 389 22.99 16.67 9.95
N ARG A 390 23.66 15.76 10.68
CA ARG A 390 23.44 14.31 10.52
C ARG A 390 21.97 13.90 10.68
N ASP A 391 21.23 14.63 11.49
CA ASP A 391 19.84 14.35 11.83
C ASP A 391 18.89 15.49 11.43
N LEU A 392 19.35 16.47 10.64
CA LEU A 392 18.56 17.63 10.22
C LEU A 392 18.71 17.87 8.72
N SER A 393 17.61 17.86 7.99
CA SER A 393 17.55 18.19 6.57
C SER A 393 16.60 19.35 6.28
N LEU A 394 16.95 20.14 5.27
CA LEU A 394 16.14 21.20 4.70
C LEU A 394 15.75 20.79 3.28
N ARG A 395 14.51 21.02 2.88
CA ARG A 395 14.04 20.85 1.50
C ARG A 395 13.42 22.15 1.02
N GLY A 396 13.72 22.51 -0.22
CA GLY A 396 13.04 23.57 -0.95
C GLY A 396 12.62 23.05 -2.30
N GLU A 397 11.37 23.30 -2.68
CA GLU A 397 10.77 22.80 -3.91
C GLU A 397 9.85 23.83 -4.54
N VAL A 398 9.78 23.81 -5.86
CA VAL A 398 8.80 24.58 -6.63
C VAL A 398 8.16 23.65 -7.62
N GLY A 399 6.87 23.83 -7.86
CA GLY A 399 6.16 23.01 -8.82
C GLY A 399 4.98 23.70 -9.48
N HIS A 400 4.46 23.02 -10.48
CA HIS A 400 3.34 23.45 -11.28
C HIS A 400 2.39 22.28 -11.51
N ASN A 401 1.13 22.46 -11.13
CA ASN A 401 0.05 21.51 -11.37
C ASN A 401 -0.95 22.13 -12.34
N ARG A 402 -1.48 21.32 -13.25
CA ARG A 402 -2.52 21.76 -14.18
C ARG A 402 -3.46 20.61 -14.52
N ARG A 403 -4.76 20.90 -14.47
CA ARG A 403 -5.83 20.07 -15.02
C ARG A 403 -6.47 20.79 -16.19
N LEU A 404 -6.50 20.13 -17.34
CA LEU A 404 -7.30 20.50 -18.50
C LEU A 404 -8.47 19.52 -18.57
N SER A 405 -9.65 20.02 -18.91
CA SER A 405 -10.87 19.23 -19.05
C SER A 405 -11.67 19.80 -20.23
N ASP A 406 -12.47 18.97 -20.89
CA ASP A 406 -13.51 19.43 -21.82
C ASP A 406 -14.88 19.62 -21.14
N SER A 407 -15.01 19.13 -19.90
CA SER A 407 -16.11 19.40 -18.99
C SER A 407 -15.78 20.62 -18.11
N GLY A 408 -16.60 21.66 -18.22
CA GLY A 408 -16.32 22.94 -17.56
C GLY A 408 -16.39 22.86 -16.03
N GLY A 409 -15.45 23.52 -15.36
CA GLY A 409 -15.41 23.63 -13.90
C GLY A 409 -14.46 22.65 -13.21
N ARG A 410 -13.79 21.79 -13.98
CA ARG A 410 -12.74 20.87 -13.48
C ARG A 410 -11.33 21.41 -13.74
N GLU A 411 -11.20 22.41 -14.60
CA GLU A 411 -9.91 22.97 -14.95
C GLU A 411 -9.29 23.73 -13.78
N TYR A 412 -7.97 23.63 -13.66
CA TYR A 412 -7.19 24.47 -12.77
C TYR A 412 -5.74 24.57 -13.22
N ALA A 413 -5.08 25.62 -12.76
CA ALA A 413 -3.64 25.75 -12.79
C ALA A 413 -3.17 26.24 -11.41
N GLU A 414 -2.05 25.69 -10.96
CA GLU A 414 -1.44 26.01 -9.67
C GLU A 414 0.08 26.10 -9.84
N ASN A 415 0.68 27.14 -9.28
CA ASN A 415 2.10 27.21 -8.98
C ASN A 415 2.27 27.20 -7.47
N TRP A 416 3.18 26.37 -6.99
CA TRP A 416 3.40 26.23 -5.57
C TRP A 416 4.89 26.25 -5.22
N VAL A 417 5.17 26.64 -3.98
CA VAL A 417 6.51 26.68 -3.39
C VAL A 417 6.45 26.03 -2.03
N LEU A 418 7.35 25.09 -1.78
CA LEU A 418 7.42 24.34 -0.53
C LEU A 418 8.78 24.52 0.13
N VAL A 419 8.77 24.77 1.42
CA VAL A 419 9.96 24.75 2.28
C VAL A 419 9.67 23.84 3.47
N SER A 420 10.52 22.83 3.66
CA SER A 420 10.40 21.92 4.81
C SER A 420 11.71 21.75 5.58
N ILE A 421 11.56 21.45 6.87
CA ILE A 421 12.62 21.09 7.79
C ILE A 421 12.24 19.75 8.40
N ASP A 422 13.16 18.78 8.33
CA ASP A 422 12.96 17.45 8.90
C ASP A 422 14.09 17.13 9.89
N TYR A 423 13.73 16.66 11.08
CA TYR A 423 14.64 16.25 12.14
C TYR A 423 14.41 14.80 12.55
N GLN A 424 15.45 13.98 12.54
CA GLN A 424 15.40 12.58 12.96
C GLN A 424 15.85 12.44 14.42
N LEU A 425 14.94 12.01 15.29
CA LEU A 425 15.26 11.66 16.68
C LEU A 425 15.99 10.31 16.71
N ARG A 426 16.86 10.14 17.71
CA ARG A 426 17.66 8.94 17.92
C ARG A 426 17.37 8.29 19.25
#